data_AF-A0A9D5CHN8-F1
#
_entry.id   AF-A0A9D5CHN8-F1
#
_cell.length_a   1.000
_cell.length_b   1.000
_cell.length_c   1.000
_cell.angle_alpha   90.00
_cell.angle_beta   90.00
_cell.angle_gamma   90.00
#
_symmetry.space_group_name_H-M   'P 1'
#
loop_
_entity.id
_entity.type
_entity.pdbx_description
1 polymer ?
#
loop_
_entity_poly.entity_id
_entity_poly.type
_entity_poly.pdbx_seq_one_letter_code
_entity_poly.pdbx_strand_id
1 'polypeptide(L)'
;MQLYHHPYSMDSQKVRLALEERGIDYTSYHVNPLTGKNMAASFFRMNPSAKIPVFQNGSHIIYRTIDIIQYIDRLAVSLSGEVNVSGEEKIIEWMQKIDGWNPKMFTLSHIPDKYRKFSPDLASSYHMKLRDAYETEDKLKDPDTVQESEEKLVRILGDAEMQLNETKITLLNLEEEYINCRPNITAYYKLVKHRASYKVVIGKHFSGWRKHRMLLKTLCFICIRILFRGY
;
A
#
# COMPACT_ATOMS: atom_id res chain seq x y z
N MET A 1 1.23 -21.26 -2.49
CA MET A 1 1.96 -19.97 -2.49
C MET A 1 1.88 -19.32 -1.11
N GLN A 2 2.84 -18.49 -0.73
CA GLN A 2 2.89 -17.81 0.57
C GLN A 2 2.99 -16.28 0.38
N LEU A 3 2.29 -15.51 1.22
CA LEU A 3 2.36 -14.04 1.22
C LEU A 3 2.58 -13.50 2.63
N TYR A 4 3.68 -12.77 2.83
CA TYR A 4 3.98 -12.02 4.03
C TYR A 4 3.55 -10.56 3.86
N HIS A 5 2.55 -10.11 4.62
CA HIS A 5 1.87 -8.82 4.37
C HIS A 5 1.29 -8.17 5.62
N HIS A 6 0.77 -6.95 5.45
CA HIS A 6 -0.04 -6.27 6.47
C HIS A 6 -1.28 -5.64 5.81
N PRO A 7 -2.50 -5.81 6.37
CA PRO A 7 -3.73 -5.31 5.72
C PRO A 7 -3.79 -3.78 5.59
N TYR A 8 -2.95 -3.05 6.33
CA TYR A 8 -2.83 -1.58 6.27
C TYR A 8 -1.62 -1.08 5.47
N SER A 9 -0.89 -1.94 4.75
CA SER A 9 0.14 -1.54 3.78
C SER A 9 -0.49 -1.43 2.39
N MET A 10 -0.31 -0.30 1.70
CA MET A 10 -0.86 -0.10 0.35
C MET A 10 -0.36 -1.14 -0.65
N ASP A 11 0.95 -1.42 -0.64
CA ASP A 11 1.54 -2.45 -1.51
C ASP A 11 1.06 -3.86 -1.18
N SER A 12 0.83 -4.14 0.11
CA SER A 12 0.18 -5.38 0.55
C SER A 12 -1.27 -5.49 0.03
N GLN A 13 -2.00 -4.37 -0.05
CA GLN A 13 -3.34 -4.35 -0.63
C GLN A 13 -3.31 -4.55 -2.15
N LYS A 14 -2.38 -3.91 -2.89
CA LYS A 14 -2.21 -4.10 -4.34
C LYS A 14 -2.03 -5.59 -4.69
N VAL A 15 -1.07 -6.26 -4.04
CA VAL A 15 -0.79 -7.69 -4.26
C VAL A 15 -1.96 -8.60 -3.85
N ARG A 16 -2.63 -8.30 -2.74
CA ARG A 16 -3.80 -9.09 -2.32
C ARG A 16 -5.01 -8.91 -3.25
N LEU A 17 -5.22 -7.72 -3.80
CA LEU A 17 -6.26 -7.53 -4.82
C LEU A 17 -5.96 -8.37 -6.07
N ALA A 18 -4.71 -8.37 -6.56
CA ALA A 18 -4.32 -9.20 -7.69
C ALA A 18 -4.57 -10.71 -7.44
N LEU A 19 -4.17 -11.23 -6.27
CA LEU A 19 -4.43 -12.63 -5.90
C LEU A 19 -5.93 -12.96 -5.86
N GLU A 20 -6.73 -12.09 -5.23
CA GLU A 20 -8.17 -12.35 -5.01
C GLU A 20 -9.03 -12.03 -6.25
N GLU A 21 -8.54 -11.24 -7.20
CA GLU A 21 -9.19 -11.04 -8.52
C GLU A 21 -8.80 -12.11 -9.55
N ARG A 22 -7.62 -12.74 -9.41
CA ARG A 22 -7.22 -13.94 -10.18
C ARG A 22 -7.70 -15.26 -9.56
N GLY A 23 -8.32 -15.23 -8.37
CA GLY A 23 -8.79 -16.43 -7.67
C GLY A 23 -7.69 -17.36 -7.16
N ILE A 24 -6.49 -16.83 -6.88
CA ILE A 24 -5.29 -17.61 -6.53
C ILE A 24 -5.13 -17.73 -5.01
N ASP A 25 -5.22 -18.96 -4.51
CA ASP A 25 -5.05 -19.29 -3.08
C ASP A 25 -3.61 -19.06 -2.58
N TYR A 26 -3.50 -18.45 -1.39
CA TYR A 26 -2.22 -18.15 -0.74
C TYR A 26 -2.27 -18.32 0.79
N THR A 27 -1.18 -18.84 1.35
CA THR A 27 -0.96 -18.88 2.81
C THR A 27 -0.62 -17.47 3.31
N SER A 28 -1.50 -16.92 4.14
CA SER A 28 -1.43 -15.53 4.63
C SER A 28 -0.63 -15.39 5.93
N TYR A 29 0.56 -14.78 5.85
CA TYR A 29 1.41 -14.49 7.01
C TYR A 29 1.38 -13.00 7.38
N HIS A 30 0.82 -12.68 8.54
CA HIS A 30 0.70 -11.30 9.03
C HIS A 30 2.00 -10.80 9.67
N VAL A 31 2.67 -9.85 9.00
CA VAL A 31 3.88 -9.18 9.48
C VAL A 31 3.53 -7.72 9.80
N ASN A 32 3.58 -7.33 11.08
CA ASN A 32 3.26 -5.97 11.52
C ASN A 32 4.54 -5.11 11.62
N PRO A 33 4.72 -4.08 10.74
CA PRO A 33 5.92 -3.24 10.75
C PRO A 33 6.10 -2.41 12.03
N LEU A 34 5.00 -2.02 12.69
CA LEU A 34 5.03 -1.24 13.94
C LEU A 34 5.63 -2.04 15.11
N THR A 35 5.69 -3.37 14.99
CA THR A 35 6.30 -4.28 15.97
C THR A 35 7.71 -4.72 15.57
N GLY A 36 8.30 -4.14 14.52
CA GLY A 36 9.63 -4.51 14.02
C GLY A 36 9.74 -5.92 13.43
N LYS A 37 8.63 -6.68 13.28
CA LYS A 37 8.65 -8.09 12.81
C LYS A 37 9.17 -8.25 11.37
N ASN A 38 9.00 -7.24 10.53
CA ASN A 38 9.64 -7.15 9.20
C ASN A 38 11.15 -6.93 9.27
N MET A 39 11.72 -6.76 10.46
CA MET A 39 13.14 -6.56 10.73
C MET A 39 13.71 -7.69 11.63
N ALA A 40 12.98 -8.79 11.79
CA ALA A 40 13.54 -10.02 12.35
C ALA A 40 14.58 -10.60 11.37
N ALA A 41 15.68 -11.17 11.87
CA ALA A 41 16.77 -11.67 11.04
C ALA A 41 16.33 -12.75 10.00
N SER A 42 15.33 -13.56 10.34
CA SER A 42 14.70 -14.51 9.41
C SER A 42 13.98 -13.83 8.24
N PHE A 43 13.32 -12.70 8.48
CA PHE A 43 12.67 -11.89 7.45
C PHE A 43 13.71 -11.10 6.64
N PHE A 44 14.75 -10.57 7.29
CA PHE A 44 15.81 -9.81 6.63
C PHE A 44 16.60 -10.66 5.63
N ARG A 45 16.84 -11.95 5.93
CA ARG A 45 17.43 -12.93 5.00
C ARG A 45 16.56 -13.20 3.76
N MET A 46 15.24 -13.03 3.87
CA MET A 46 14.28 -13.21 2.78
C MET A 46 14.10 -11.92 1.95
N ASN A 47 14.16 -10.75 2.60
CA ASN A 47 14.07 -9.44 1.97
C ASN A 47 15.00 -8.43 2.69
N PRO A 48 16.20 -8.13 2.14
CA PRO A 48 17.13 -7.16 2.71
C PRO A 48 16.62 -5.72 2.79
N SER A 49 15.59 -5.35 2.02
CA SER A 49 14.93 -4.04 2.18
C SER A 49 14.05 -3.98 3.44
N ALA A 50 13.70 -5.13 4.02
CA ALA A 50 12.82 -5.27 5.17
C ALA A 50 11.48 -4.51 4.99
N LYS A 51 10.97 -4.50 3.75
CA LYS A 51 9.65 -3.98 3.32
C LYS A 51 8.64 -5.12 3.22
N ILE A 52 7.37 -4.76 3.05
CA ILE A 52 6.25 -5.68 2.78
C ILE A 52 5.43 -5.12 1.60
N PRO A 53 4.81 -5.98 0.76
CA PRO A 53 4.71 -7.43 0.88
C PRO A 53 6.00 -8.17 0.49
N VAL A 54 6.08 -9.44 0.88
CA VAL A 54 7.00 -10.42 0.29
C VAL A 54 6.18 -11.65 -0.10
N PHE A 55 6.35 -12.11 -1.34
CA PHE A 55 5.66 -13.27 -1.88
C PHE A 55 6.66 -14.40 -2.12
N GLN A 56 6.27 -15.64 -1.83
CA GLN A 56 7.11 -16.81 -2.01
C GLN A 56 6.33 -17.96 -2.66
N ASN A 57 6.90 -18.55 -3.71
CA ASN A 57 6.41 -19.78 -4.33
C ASN A 57 7.55 -20.81 -4.43
N GLY A 58 7.48 -21.86 -3.61
CA GLY A 58 8.61 -22.80 -3.43
C GLY A 58 9.87 -22.07 -2.96
N SER A 59 10.95 -22.19 -3.73
CA SER A 59 12.22 -21.47 -3.54
C SER A 59 12.24 -20.04 -4.13
N HIS A 60 11.28 -19.67 -4.97
CA HIS A 60 11.24 -18.36 -5.62
C HIS A 60 10.63 -17.30 -4.68
N ILE A 61 11.34 -16.21 -4.46
CA ILE A 61 10.99 -15.14 -3.51
C ILE A 61 11.01 -13.80 -4.24
N ILE A 62 9.94 -13.02 -4.11
CA ILE A 62 9.77 -11.72 -4.77
C ILE A 62 9.29 -10.68 -3.75
N TYR A 63 9.90 -9.49 -3.73
CA TYR A 63 9.63 -8.44 -2.74
C TYR A 63 9.42 -7.04 -3.33
N ARG A 64 9.39 -6.90 -4.67
CA ARG A 64 8.96 -5.67 -5.36
C ARG A 64 7.51 -5.82 -5.81
N THR A 65 6.67 -4.84 -5.50
CA THR A 65 5.21 -4.92 -5.70
C THR A 65 4.80 -5.19 -7.15
N ILE A 66 5.40 -4.48 -8.10
CA ILE A 66 5.17 -4.66 -9.54
C ILE A 66 5.58 -6.07 -10.02
N ASP A 67 6.74 -6.57 -9.60
CA ASP A 67 7.24 -7.89 -10.00
C ASP A 67 6.37 -9.02 -9.44
N ILE A 68 5.84 -8.85 -8.22
CA ILE A 68 4.88 -9.80 -7.62
C ILE A 68 3.59 -9.85 -8.44
N ILE A 69 3.03 -8.70 -8.83
CA ILE A 69 1.78 -8.63 -9.60
C ILE A 69 1.98 -9.25 -10.99
N GLN A 70 3.04 -8.88 -11.71
CA GLN A 70 3.36 -9.52 -13.00
C GLN A 70 3.59 -11.03 -12.88
N TYR A 71 4.15 -11.51 -11.77
CA TYR A 71 4.29 -12.96 -11.52
C TYR A 71 2.92 -13.63 -11.29
N ILE A 72 2.01 -12.98 -10.55
CA ILE A 72 0.62 -13.44 -10.36
C ILE A 72 -0.13 -13.48 -11.69
N ASP A 73 0.00 -12.47 -12.53
CA ASP A 73 -0.66 -12.42 -13.85
C ASP A 73 -0.14 -13.51 -14.80
N ARG A 74 1.19 -13.71 -14.87
CA ARG A 74 1.79 -14.81 -15.64
C ARG A 74 1.39 -16.19 -15.11
N LEU A 75 1.23 -16.37 -13.78
CA LEU A 75 0.68 -17.60 -13.21
C LEU A 75 -0.80 -17.79 -13.59
N ALA A 76 -1.62 -16.75 -13.53
CA ALA A 76 -3.03 -16.83 -13.88
C ALA A 76 -3.21 -17.26 -15.35
N VAL A 77 -2.48 -16.62 -16.28
CA VAL A 77 -2.40 -17.02 -17.70
C VAL A 77 -1.99 -18.48 -17.86
N SER A 78 -0.96 -18.92 -17.12
CA SER A 78 -0.47 -20.31 -17.16
C SER A 78 -1.48 -21.33 -16.58
N LEU A 79 -2.49 -20.88 -15.83
CA LEU A 79 -3.53 -21.70 -15.20
C LEU A 79 -4.86 -21.67 -15.97
N SER A 80 -5.20 -20.57 -16.64
CA SER A 80 -6.40 -20.45 -17.48
C SER A 80 -6.18 -20.94 -18.91
N GLY A 81 -4.94 -20.90 -19.41
CA GLY A 81 -4.62 -21.24 -20.81
C GLY A 81 -5.03 -20.14 -21.82
N GLU A 82 -5.42 -18.96 -21.34
CA GLU A 82 -5.73 -17.81 -22.18
C GLU A 82 -4.46 -17.23 -22.82
N VAL A 83 -4.54 -16.75 -24.06
CA VAL A 83 -3.46 -16.03 -24.72
C VAL A 83 -3.60 -14.53 -24.43
N ASN A 84 -2.49 -13.86 -24.12
CA ASN A 84 -2.46 -12.46 -23.66
C ASN A 84 -3.27 -11.52 -24.56
N VAL A 85 -4.20 -10.79 -23.94
CA VAL A 85 -5.07 -9.81 -24.60
C VAL A 85 -4.30 -8.48 -24.80
N SER A 86 -4.53 -7.83 -25.94
CA SER A 86 -4.01 -6.50 -26.26
C SER A 86 -4.31 -5.50 -25.12
N GLY A 87 -3.26 -5.04 -24.43
CA GLY A 87 -3.38 -4.07 -23.33
C GLY A 87 -2.24 -4.09 -22.31
N GLU A 88 -1.43 -5.16 -22.25
CA GLU A 88 -0.36 -5.32 -21.24
C GLU A 88 0.63 -4.13 -21.19
N GLU A 89 1.02 -3.57 -22.33
CA GLU A 89 1.96 -2.44 -22.40
C GLU A 89 1.41 -1.19 -21.69
N LYS A 90 0.15 -0.83 -21.95
CA LYS A 90 -0.56 0.30 -21.30
C LYS A 90 -0.77 0.03 -19.80
N ILE A 91 -0.95 -1.22 -19.39
CA ILE A 91 -1.00 -1.62 -17.96
C ILE A 91 0.38 -1.44 -17.30
N ILE A 92 1.46 -1.89 -17.95
CA ILE A 92 2.83 -1.76 -17.45
C ILE A 92 3.24 -0.28 -17.34
N GLU A 93 2.91 0.55 -18.33
CA GLU A 93 3.10 2.01 -18.28
C GLU A 93 2.43 2.60 -17.03
N TRP A 94 1.14 2.30 -16.80
CA TRP A 94 0.41 2.76 -15.63
C TRP A 94 1.00 2.27 -14.31
N MET A 95 1.45 1.00 -14.24
CA MET A 95 2.10 0.47 -13.05
C MET A 95 3.41 1.21 -12.74
N GLN A 96 4.25 1.47 -13.75
CA GLN A 96 5.49 2.24 -13.58
C GLN A 96 5.21 3.70 -13.19
N LYS A 97 4.21 4.33 -13.81
CA LYS A 97 3.77 5.70 -13.54
C LYS A 97 3.28 5.89 -12.11
N ILE A 98 2.61 4.88 -11.55
CA ILE A 98 2.14 4.85 -10.15
C ILE A 98 3.28 4.49 -9.18
N ASP A 99 4.18 3.55 -9.52
CA ASP A 99 5.32 3.17 -8.68
C ASP A 99 6.36 4.30 -8.57
N GLY A 100 6.47 5.13 -9.62
CA GLY A 100 7.28 6.36 -9.65
C GLY A 100 6.71 7.55 -8.88
N TRP A 101 5.50 7.45 -8.31
CA TRP A 101 4.98 8.41 -7.33
C TRP A 101 5.17 7.87 -5.91
N ASN A 102 5.62 8.72 -4.99
CA ASN A 102 5.90 8.32 -3.62
C ASN A 102 4.74 8.70 -2.68
N PRO A 103 3.75 7.82 -2.43
CA PRO A 103 2.60 8.14 -1.58
C PRO A 103 2.99 8.44 -0.13
N LYS A 104 4.23 8.13 0.31
CA LYS A 104 4.70 8.38 1.67
C LYS A 104 4.72 9.87 2.02
N MET A 105 5.05 10.74 1.06
CA MET A 105 5.08 12.19 1.27
C MET A 105 3.68 12.72 1.55
N PHE A 106 2.77 12.56 0.58
CA PHE A 106 1.35 12.90 0.70
C PHE A 106 0.68 12.29 1.95
N THR A 107 0.93 11.00 2.24
CA THR A 107 0.33 10.34 3.41
C THR A 107 0.82 10.93 4.72
N LEU A 108 2.08 11.38 4.82
CA LEU A 108 2.62 11.96 6.05
C LEU A 108 2.32 13.45 6.19
N SER A 109 2.26 14.22 5.09
CA SER A 109 1.80 15.63 5.13
C SER A 109 0.38 15.73 5.69
N HIS A 110 -0.50 14.79 5.34
CA HIS A 110 -1.89 14.73 5.81
C HIS A 110 -2.09 14.06 7.19
N ILE A 111 -1.03 13.59 7.87
CA ILE A 111 -1.09 13.03 9.23
C ILE A 111 -0.57 14.07 10.25
N PRO A 112 -1.31 14.41 11.33
CA PRO A 112 -0.86 15.36 12.35
C PRO A 112 0.45 14.95 13.07
N ASP A 113 1.33 15.91 13.35
CA ASP A 113 2.69 15.72 13.91
C ASP A 113 2.78 14.83 15.15
N LYS A 114 1.78 14.91 16.04
CA LYS A 114 1.69 14.04 17.23
C LYS A 114 1.68 12.54 16.92
N TYR A 115 1.42 12.15 15.66
CA TYR A 115 1.47 10.77 15.17
C TYR A 115 2.63 10.51 14.20
N ARG A 116 3.42 11.54 13.82
CA ARG A 116 4.64 11.39 12.98
C ARG A 116 5.86 10.94 13.80
N LYS A 117 5.89 11.18 15.11
CA LYS A 117 7.05 10.92 15.98
C LYS A 117 7.34 9.42 16.13
N PHE A 118 8.50 8.98 15.63
CA PHE A 118 9.02 7.63 15.80
C PHE A 118 9.57 7.41 17.24
N SER A 119 9.52 6.17 17.74
CA SER A 119 10.05 5.81 19.05
C SER A 119 11.52 5.36 18.94
N PRO A 120 12.48 5.99 19.68
CA PRO A 120 13.90 5.66 19.56
C PRO A 120 14.27 4.22 19.99
N ASP A 121 13.50 3.62 20.90
CA ASP A 121 13.77 2.33 21.58
C ASP A 121 13.83 1.11 20.63
N LEU A 122 13.40 1.27 19.37
CA LEU A 122 13.45 0.26 18.30
C LEU A 122 14.40 0.64 17.15
N ALA A 123 15.01 1.83 17.20
CA ALA A 123 15.74 2.39 16.07
C ALA A 123 17.22 1.96 16.03
N SER A 124 17.85 1.79 17.20
CA SER A 124 19.27 1.44 17.36
C SER A 124 19.71 0.15 16.68
N SER A 125 18.77 -0.76 16.37
CA SER A 125 19.06 -2.00 15.63
C SER A 125 19.12 -1.84 14.11
N TYR A 126 18.74 -0.68 13.53
CA TYR A 126 18.66 -0.49 12.07
C TYR A 126 19.08 0.92 11.62
N HIS A 127 20.39 1.20 11.63
CA HIS A 127 20.97 2.46 11.12
C HIS A 127 20.50 2.87 9.71
N MET A 128 20.28 1.90 8.80
CA MET A 128 19.76 2.18 7.45
C MET A 128 18.35 2.77 7.50
N LYS A 129 17.46 2.26 8.36
CA LYS A 129 16.08 2.77 8.49
C LYS A 129 15.98 4.04 9.33
N LEU A 130 16.94 4.29 10.22
CA LEU A 130 17.15 5.61 10.81
C LEU A 130 17.42 6.66 9.73
N ARG A 131 18.34 6.37 8.78
CA ARG A 131 18.61 7.24 7.64
C ARG A 131 17.36 7.45 6.77
N ASP A 132 16.70 6.38 6.33
CA ASP A 132 15.44 6.47 5.56
C ASP A 132 14.36 7.33 6.28
N ALA A 133 14.32 7.28 7.61
CA ALA A 133 13.37 8.05 8.42
C ALA A 133 13.73 9.54 8.46
N TYR A 134 14.97 9.90 8.82
CA TYR A 134 15.43 11.30 8.83
C TYR A 134 15.36 11.93 7.44
N GLU A 135 15.82 11.23 6.40
CA GLU A 135 15.69 11.71 5.01
C GLU A 135 14.24 11.96 4.60
N THR A 136 13.26 11.25 5.18
CA THR A 136 11.84 11.54 4.93
C THR A 136 11.35 12.71 5.76
N GLU A 137 11.78 12.82 7.02
CA GLU A 137 11.40 13.91 7.92
C GLU A 137 11.90 15.26 7.38
N ASP A 138 13.12 15.31 6.83
CA ASP A 138 13.68 16.52 6.24
C ASP A 138 13.00 16.89 4.91
N LYS A 139 12.70 15.90 4.06
CA LYS A 139 11.87 16.07 2.85
C LYS A 139 10.41 16.46 3.14
N LEU A 140 9.94 16.33 4.39
CA LEU A 140 8.62 16.80 4.85
C LEU A 140 8.64 18.21 5.46
N LYS A 141 9.83 18.76 5.74
CA LYS A 141 10.02 20.15 6.19
C LYS A 141 10.16 21.11 5.01
N ASP A 142 10.61 20.61 3.87
CA ASP A 142 10.67 21.33 2.60
C ASP A 142 9.26 21.42 1.97
N PRO A 143 8.67 22.62 1.79
CA PRO A 143 7.37 22.78 1.15
C PRO A 143 7.42 22.41 -0.34
N ASP A 144 8.54 22.63 -1.03
CA ASP A 144 8.64 22.45 -2.48
C ASP A 144 8.54 20.96 -2.85
N THR A 145 9.25 20.08 -2.12
CA THR A 145 9.13 18.61 -2.25
C THR A 145 7.71 18.11 -1.96
N VAL A 146 6.98 18.73 -1.03
CA VAL A 146 5.59 18.34 -0.73
C VAL A 146 4.66 18.78 -1.87
N GLN A 147 4.81 20.00 -2.38
CA GLN A 147 4.04 20.50 -3.53
C GLN A 147 4.30 19.67 -4.80
N GLU A 148 5.56 19.33 -5.13
CA GLU A 148 5.87 18.46 -6.29
C GLU A 148 5.16 17.10 -6.16
N SER A 149 5.11 16.53 -4.96
CA SER A 149 4.41 15.27 -4.69
C SER A 149 2.89 15.37 -4.89
N GLU A 150 2.30 16.53 -4.66
CA GLU A 150 0.86 16.80 -4.82
C GLU A 150 0.50 17.13 -6.27
N GLU A 151 1.30 17.96 -6.96
CA GLU A 151 1.18 18.20 -8.41
C GLU A 151 1.32 16.92 -9.22
N LYS A 152 2.26 16.04 -8.84
CA LYS A 152 2.44 14.72 -9.45
C LYS A 152 1.23 13.81 -9.26
N LEU A 153 0.57 13.85 -8.09
CA LEU A 153 -0.70 13.16 -7.86
C LEU A 153 -1.82 13.75 -8.72
N VAL A 154 -1.96 15.08 -8.75
CA VAL A 154 -2.96 15.80 -9.56
C VAL A 154 -2.85 15.46 -11.04
N ARG A 155 -1.62 15.35 -11.58
CA ARG A 155 -1.34 14.91 -12.95
C ARG A 155 -1.72 13.45 -13.19
N ILE A 156 -1.27 12.53 -12.33
CA ILE A 156 -1.60 11.10 -12.42
C ILE A 156 -3.13 10.87 -12.40
N LEU A 157 -3.86 11.63 -11.58
CA LEU A 157 -5.33 11.62 -11.57
C LEU A 157 -5.93 12.25 -12.83
N GLY A 158 -5.41 13.39 -13.32
CA GLY A 158 -5.86 13.98 -14.59
C GLY A 158 -5.75 13.02 -15.78
N ASP A 159 -4.60 12.35 -15.89
CA ASP A 159 -4.34 11.34 -16.92
C ASP A 159 -5.30 10.13 -16.81
N ALA A 160 -5.67 9.74 -15.59
CA ALA A 160 -6.58 8.61 -15.35
C ALA A 160 -8.04 8.97 -15.66
N GLU A 161 -8.46 10.19 -15.32
CA GLU A 161 -9.77 10.74 -15.68
C GLU A 161 -9.95 10.84 -17.20
N MET A 162 -8.90 11.26 -17.92
CA MET A 162 -8.92 11.33 -19.39
C MET A 162 -9.13 9.94 -20.02
N GLN A 163 -8.42 8.91 -19.56
CA GLN A 163 -8.57 7.55 -20.11
C GLN A 163 -9.88 6.86 -19.66
N LEU A 164 -10.42 7.21 -18.49
CA LEU A 164 -11.74 6.75 -18.06
C LEU A 164 -12.90 7.52 -18.71
N ASN A 165 -12.64 8.67 -19.34
CA ASN A 165 -13.57 9.31 -20.27
C ASN A 165 -13.60 8.58 -21.63
N GLU A 166 -12.44 8.13 -22.15
CA GLU A 166 -12.38 7.21 -23.30
C GLU A 166 -13.11 5.88 -23.03
N THR A 167 -13.17 5.45 -21.76
CA THR A 167 -13.81 4.18 -21.31
C THR A 167 -14.95 4.39 -20.28
N LYS A 168 -15.68 5.51 -20.44
CA LYS A 168 -16.96 5.93 -19.84
C LYS A 168 -17.53 5.09 -18.68
N ILE A 169 -17.26 5.46 -17.42
CA ILE A 169 -17.91 4.89 -16.22
C ILE A 169 -17.84 5.90 -15.03
N THR A 170 -18.94 6.18 -14.30
CA THR A 170 -19.21 7.51 -13.69
C THR A 170 -18.93 7.75 -12.19
N LEU A 171 -19.89 7.73 -11.24
CA LEU A 171 -19.78 8.17 -9.81
C LEU A 171 -19.10 7.15 -8.83
N LEU A 172 -18.27 7.36 -7.78
CA LEU A 172 -17.59 8.44 -7.01
C LEU A 172 -16.73 7.88 -5.79
N ASN A 173 -16.02 8.74 -5.03
CA ASN A 173 -15.12 8.48 -3.86
C ASN A 173 -13.68 8.07 -4.22
N LEU A 174 -12.61 8.32 -3.43
CA LEU A 174 -12.43 9.16 -2.22
C LEU A 174 -12.71 10.64 -2.51
N GLU A 175 -13.90 11.10 -2.12
CA GLU A 175 -14.62 12.15 -2.86
C GLU A 175 -13.92 13.52 -2.86
N GLU A 176 -14.14 14.35 -1.85
CA GLU A 176 -14.52 15.75 -2.11
C GLU A 176 -13.48 16.65 -2.80
N GLU A 177 -12.20 16.40 -2.57
CA GLU A 177 -11.09 17.22 -3.07
C GLU A 177 -10.46 16.64 -4.35
N TYR A 178 -10.00 15.38 -4.29
CA TYR A 178 -9.18 14.78 -5.35
C TYR A 178 -9.97 13.96 -6.38
N ILE A 179 -11.18 13.47 -6.06
CA ILE A 179 -11.92 12.53 -6.94
C ILE A 179 -13.33 13.04 -7.30
N ASN A 180 -14.00 13.85 -6.45
CA ASN A 180 -15.25 14.53 -6.79
C ASN A 180 -15.13 15.39 -8.05
N CYS A 181 -14.00 16.10 -8.15
CA CYS A 181 -13.64 16.99 -9.25
C CYS A 181 -13.36 16.24 -10.57
N ARG A 182 -13.46 14.91 -10.60
CA ARG A 182 -13.06 14.02 -11.70
C ARG A 182 -14.16 12.96 -11.93
N PRO A 183 -15.18 13.23 -12.76
CA PRO A 183 -16.42 12.45 -12.81
C PRO A 183 -16.33 11.01 -13.40
N ASN A 184 -15.14 10.44 -13.67
CA ASN A 184 -14.97 9.05 -14.13
C ASN A 184 -14.05 8.16 -13.25
N ILE A 185 -13.04 8.68 -12.52
CA ILE A 185 -12.18 7.88 -11.61
C ILE A 185 -12.97 7.08 -10.55
N THR A 186 -13.59 7.76 -9.61
CA THR A 186 -15.05 7.84 -9.48
C THR A 186 -15.77 6.50 -9.79
N ALA A 187 -16.06 6.15 -11.05
CA ALA A 187 -16.64 4.90 -11.58
C ALA A 187 -15.81 3.64 -11.39
N TYR A 188 -14.50 3.70 -11.66
CA TYR A 188 -13.65 2.59 -11.27
C TYR A 188 -13.78 2.35 -9.76
N TYR A 189 -13.92 3.40 -8.95
CA TYR A 189 -13.94 3.26 -7.49
C TYR A 189 -15.27 2.77 -6.86
N LYS A 190 -16.47 3.22 -7.26
CA LYS A 190 -17.72 2.58 -6.74
C LYS A 190 -17.87 1.16 -7.25
N LEU A 191 -17.55 0.88 -8.52
CA LEU A 191 -17.59 -0.49 -9.04
C LEU A 191 -16.58 -1.39 -8.30
N VAL A 192 -15.35 -0.93 -8.08
CA VAL A 192 -14.35 -1.61 -7.23
C VAL A 192 -14.88 -1.87 -5.82
N LYS A 193 -15.51 -0.89 -5.15
CA LYS A 193 -16.13 -1.09 -3.83
C LYS A 193 -17.15 -2.23 -3.77
N HIS A 194 -17.87 -2.49 -4.87
CA HIS A 194 -18.83 -3.59 -4.95
C HIS A 194 -18.18 -4.98 -5.20
N ARG A 195 -16.93 -5.05 -5.69
CA ARG A 195 -16.22 -6.33 -5.95
C ARG A 195 -16.01 -7.15 -4.68
N ALA A 196 -15.98 -8.48 -4.83
CA ALA A 196 -15.68 -9.40 -3.73
C ALA A 196 -14.24 -9.21 -3.20
N SER A 197 -13.27 -9.09 -4.10
CA SER A 197 -11.86 -8.77 -3.84
C SER A 197 -11.71 -7.57 -2.90
N TYR A 198 -12.30 -6.42 -3.25
CA TYR A 198 -12.25 -5.21 -2.43
C TYR A 198 -12.83 -5.43 -1.04
N LYS A 199 -13.99 -6.11 -0.93
CA LYS A 199 -14.64 -6.40 0.36
C LYS A 199 -13.75 -7.26 1.26
N VAL A 200 -13.05 -8.25 0.72
CA VAL A 200 -12.14 -9.13 1.48
C VAL A 200 -10.81 -8.45 1.80
N VAL A 201 -10.21 -7.73 0.87
CA VAL A 201 -8.89 -7.11 1.05
C VAL A 201 -8.98 -5.85 1.90
N ILE A 202 -9.83 -4.90 1.51
CA ILE A 202 -9.91 -3.54 2.08
C ILE A 202 -11.13 -3.40 2.99
N GLY A 203 -12.32 -3.79 2.54
CA GLY A 203 -13.60 -3.57 3.23
C GLY A 203 -13.57 -4.02 4.70
N LYS A 204 -13.19 -5.28 4.95
CA LYS A 204 -13.04 -5.89 6.30
C LYS A 204 -12.18 -5.07 7.29
N HIS A 205 -11.28 -4.22 6.80
CA HIS A 205 -10.27 -3.48 7.59
C HIS A 205 -10.57 -1.98 7.74
N PHE A 206 -11.35 -1.40 6.83
CA PHE A 206 -11.62 0.05 6.77
C PHE A 206 -13.09 0.43 7.01
N SER A 207 -14.04 -0.52 7.01
CA SER A 207 -15.45 -0.23 7.29
C SER A 207 -15.75 -0.02 8.78
N GLY A 208 -16.27 1.16 9.14
CA GLY A 208 -17.00 1.40 10.39
C GLY A 208 -16.19 1.40 11.69
N TRP A 209 -16.86 1.06 12.80
CA TRP A 209 -16.40 1.24 14.20
C TRP A 209 -15.04 0.60 14.52
N ARG A 210 -14.62 -0.41 13.74
CA ARG A 210 -13.29 -1.05 13.86
C ARG A 210 -12.12 -0.08 13.63
N LYS A 211 -12.30 0.97 12.80
CA LYS A 211 -11.32 2.06 12.60
C LYS A 211 -10.90 2.68 13.94
N HIS A 212 -11.87 2.95 14.81
CA HIS A 212 -11.63 3.51 16.14
C HIS A 212 -11.10 2.44 17.11
N ARG A 213 -11.68 1.23 17.13
CA ARG A 213 -11.32 0.20 18.11
C ARG A 213 -9.86 -0.28 18.02
N MET A 214 -9.27 -0.32 16.82
CA MET A 214 -7.86 -0.71 16.67
C MET A 214 -6.90 0.43 17.03
N LEU A 215 -7.21 1.67 16.64
CA LEU A 215 -6.47 2.85 17.09
C LEU A 215 -6.52 2.97 18.61
N LEU A 216 -7.70 2.80 19.22
CA LEU A 216 -7.89 2.86 20.67
C LEU A 216 -7.09 1.76 21.41
N LYS A 217 -7.13 0.50 20.95
CA LYS A 217 -6.30 -0.56 21.55
C LYS A 217 -4.81 -0.26 21.47
N THR A 218 -4.34 0.29 20.35
CA THR A 218 -2.92 0.66 20.17
C THR A 218 -2.55 1.88 21.01
N LEU A 219 -3.43 2.90 21.10
CA LEU A 219 -3.25 4.02 22.04
C LEU A 219 -3.18 3.52 23.48
N CYS A 220 -4.15 2.71 23.94
CA CYS A 220 -4.13 2.15 25.29
C CYS A 220 -2.84 1.38 25.56
N PHE A 221 -2.36 0.54 24.62
CA PHE A 221 -1.10 -0.19 24.80
C PHE A 221 0.13 0.74 24.88
N ILE A 222 0.16 1.82 24.10
CA ILE A 222 1.22 2.83 24.15
C ILE A 222 1.13 3.65 25.45
N CYS A 223 -0.05 4.16 25.83
CA CYS A 223 -0.27 4.92 27.06
C CYS A 223 0.04 4.09 28.32
N ILE A 224 -0.35 2.81 28.36
CA ILE A 224 0.01 1.87 29.43
C ILE A 224 1.54 1.68 29.45
N ARG A 225 2.18 1.47 28.30
CA ARG A 225 3.65 1.32 28.22
C ARG A 225 4.42 2.61 28.56
N ILE A 226 3.79 3.79 28.49
CA ILE A 226 4.35 5.05 28.97
C ILE A 226 4.14 5.19 30.49
N LEU A 227 2.93 4.93 30.99
CA LEU A 227 2.60 4.96 32.43
C LEU A 227 3.47 4.01 33.27
N PHE A 228 3.72 2.79 32.77
CA PHE A 228 4.53 1.77 33.47
C PHE A 228 6.03 1.82 33.13
N ARG A 229 6.54 2.95 32.61
CA ARG A 229 7.99 3.19 32.40
C ARG A 229 8.44 4.51 33.05
N GLY A 230 7.65 5.01 34.00
CA GLY A 230 7.83 6.28 34.69
C GLY A 230 7.99 6.15 36.22
N TYR A 231 8.77 5.17 36.67
CA TYR A 231 9.45 5.10 37.97
C TYR A 231 10.72 4.25 37.82
#